data_AF-A0AAE9Z7T5-F1
#
_entry.id   AF-A0AAE9Z7T5-F1
#
_cell.length_a   1.000
_cell.length_b   1.000
_cell.length_c   1.000
_cell.angle_alpha   90.00
_cell.angle_beta   90.00
_cell.angle_gamma   90.00
#
_symmetry.space_group_name_H-M   'P 1'
#
loop_
_entity.id
_entity.type
_entity.pdbx_description
1 polymer ?
#
loop_
_entity_poly.entity_id
_entity_poly.type
_entity_poly.pdbx_seq_one_letter_code
_entity_poly.pdbx_strand_id
1 'polypeptide(L)'
;MSDSTTTSEEEQALASRTMELCDEFSHFTAECAFICDAFAAIVKDPACINEPAIFGIELTAYKIKTRMIDINNRLIDIHEELTKPSE
;
A
#
# COMPACT_ATOMS: atom_id res chain seq x y z
N MET A 1 -18.14 -28.15 21.66
CA MET A 1 -16.70 -28.41 21.45
C MET A 1 -16.25 -27.93 20.06
N SER A 2 -16.95 -26.95 19.45
CA SER A 2 -16.68 -26.51 18.06
C SER A 2 -15.99 -25.15 17.97
N ASP A 3 -15.90 -24.38 19.07
CA ASP A 3 -15.34 -23.01 19.05
C ASP A 3 -13.81 -22.95 18.93
N SER A 4 -13.08 -23.95 19.42
CA SER A 4 -11.61 -23.89 19.40
C SER A 4 -10.99 -24.05 18.00
N THR A 5 -11.72 -24.57 17.02
CA THR A 5 -11.18 -24.74 15.65
C THR A 5 -11.36 -23.47 14.81
N THR A 6 -12.46 -22.72 15.01
CA THR A 6 -12.80 -21.53 14.22
C THR A 6 -11.93 -20.33 14.57
N THR A 7 -11.63 -20.10 15.85
CA THR A 7 -10.77 -18.97 16.28
C THR A 7 -9.35 -19.08 15.73
N SER A 8 -8.80 -20.30 15.63
CA SER A 8 -7.46 -20.52 15.08
C SER A 8 -7.39 -20.27 13.56
N GLU A 9 -8.48 -20.51 12.82
CA GLU A 9 -8.54 -20.30 11.38
C GLU A 9 -8.68 -18.80 11.05
N GLU A 10 -9.47 -18.06 11.85
CA GLU A 10 -9.64 -16.61 11.75
C GLU A 10 -8.33 -15.86 12.05
N GLU A 11 -7.63 -16.24 13.12
CA GLU A 11 -6.31 -15.70 13.46
C GLU A 11 -5.29 -15.94 12.34
N GLN A 12 -5.28 -17.13 11.75
CA GLN A 12 -4.38 -17.47 10.65
C GLN A 12 -4.70 -16.68 9.37
N ALA A 13 -5.99 -16.49 9.06
CA ALA A 13 -6.43 -15.67 7.93
C ALA A 13 -6.07 -14.20 8.12
N LEU A 14 -6.19 -13.67 9.34
CA LEU A 14 -5.79 -12.30 9.67
C LEU A 14 -4.27 -12.11 9.57
N ALA A 15 -3.49 -13.09 10.05
CA ALA A 15 -2.04 -13.08 9.92
C ALA A 15 -1.60 -13.09 8.44
N SER A 16 -2.21 -13.94 7.60
CA SER A 16 -1.92 -14.00 6.16
C SER A 16 -2.21 -12.66 5.47
N ARG A 17 -3.40 -12.08 5.69
CA ARG A 17 -3.78 -10.77 5.14
C ARG A 17 -2.81 -9.66 5.57
N THR A 18 -2.36 -9.70 6.82
CA THR A 18 -1.40 -8.73 7.35
C THR A 18 -0.02 -8.88 6.69
N MET A 19 0.46 -10.11 6.49
CA MET A 19 1.72 -10.37 5.79
C MET A 19 1.65 -9.91 4.33
N GLU A 20 0.58 -10.24 3.62
CA GLU A 20 0.36 -9.79 2.23
C GLU A 20 0.35 -8.26 2.13
N LEU A 21 -0.29 -7.58 3.08
CA LEU A 21 -0.31 -6.12 3.14
C LEU A 21 1.09 -5.53 3.43
N CYS A 22 1.89 -6.19 4.28
CA CYS A 22 3.29 -5.79 4.52
C CYS A 22 4.16 -5.96 3.27
N ASP A 23 4.01 -7.05 2.53
CA ASP A 23 4.75 -7.29 1.29
C ASP A 23 4.37 -6.26 0.22
N GLU A 24 3.07 -5.98 0.07
CA GLU A 24 2.58 -4.96 -0.84
C GLU A 24 3.06 -3.56 -0.46
N PHE A 25 3.01 -3.20 0.83
CA PHE A 25 3.52 -1.93 1.31
C PHE A 25 5.03 -1.79 1.04
N SER A 26 5.79 -2.86 1.24
CA SER A 26 7.22 -2.88 0.92
C SER A 26 7.47 -2.60 -0.57
N HIS A 27 6.69 -3.19 -1.47
CA HIS A 27 6.77 -2.88 -2.90
C HIS A 27 6.35 -1.44 -3.22
N PHE A 28 5.27 -0.96 -2.60
CA PHE A 28 4.77 0.41 -2.75
C PHE A 28 5.82 1.46 -2.34
N THR A 29 6.61 1.21 -1.29
CA THR A 29 7.67 2.16 -0.89
C THR A 29 8.73 2.37 -1.98
N ALA A 30 9.02 1.35 -2.79
CA ALA A 30 9.94 1.48 -3.91
C ALA A 30 9.38 2.38 -5.03
N GLU A 31 8.07 2.30 -5.30
CA GLU A 31 7.40 3.20 -6.26
C GLU A 31 7.39 4.65 -5.75
N CYS A 32 7.20 4.85 -4.45
CA CYS A 32 7.33 6.17 -3.82
C CYS A 32 8.75 6.74 -3.93
N ALA A 33 9.78 5.91 -3.76
CA ALA A 33 11.16 6.36 -3.95
C ALA A 33 11.40 6.83 -5.39
N PHE A 34 10.90 6.10 -6.38
CA PHE A 34 11.02 6.49 -7.79
C PHE A 34 10.41 7.87 -8.10
N ILE A 35 9.23 8.19 -7.55
CA ILE A 35 8.62 9.50 -7.80
C ILE A 35 9.39 10.64 -7.10
N CYS A 36 9.97 10.38 -5.93
CA CYS A 36 10.87 11.32 -5.27
C CYS A 36 12.12 11.59 -6.11
N ASP A 37 12.73 10.55 -6.68
CA ASP A 37 13.88 10.68 -7.58
C ASP A 37 13.51 11.44 -8.86
N ALA A 38 12.32 11.19 -9.43
CA ALA A 38 11.83 11.92 -10.59
C ALA A 38 11.66 13.42 -10.29
N PHE A 39 11.06 13.78 -9.14
CA PHE A 39 10.96 15.19 -8.73
C PHE A 39 12.32 15.83 -8.46
N ALA A 40 13.26 15.10 -7.86
CA ALA A 40 14.62 15.59 -7.65
C ALA A 40 15.34 15.85 -8.99
N ALA A 41 15.16 14.97 -9.98
CA ALA A 41 15.71 15.13 -11.32
C ALA A 41 15.13 16.38 -12.02
N ILE A 42 13.83 16.61 -11.91
CA ILE A 42 13.15 17.80 -12.45
C ILE A 42 13.73 19.10 -11.89
N VAL A 43 13.94 19.17 -10.57
CA VAL A 43 14.49 20.37 -9.94
C VAL A 43 15.93 20.61 -10.39
N LYS A 44 16.70 19.53 -10.61
CA LYS A 44 18.09 19.60 -11.03
C LYS A 44 18.25 20.00 -12.50
N ASP A 45 17.38 19.52 -13.39
CA ASP A 45 17.39 19.83 -14.80
C ASP A 45 15.95 19.89 -15.36
N PRO A 46 15.29 21.05 -15.29
CA PRO A 46 13.92 21.19 -15.80
C PRO A 46 13.78 20.90 -17.30
N ALA A 47 14.86 21.00 -18.08
CA ALA A 47 14.86 20.70 -19.51
C ALA A 47 14.75 19.20 -19.81
N CYS A 48 14.92 18.33 -18.80
CA CYS A 48 14.74 16.89 -18.94
C CYS A 48 13.26 16.47 -19.01
N ILE A 49 12.32 17.37 -18.70
CA ILE A 49 10.89 17.11 -18.84
C ILE A 49 10.49 17.21 -20.31
N ASN A 50 10.16 16.07 -20.89
CA ASN A 50 9.47 15.95 -22.17
C ASN A 50 8.08 15.32 -21.98
N GLU A 51 7.24 15.36 -23.00
CA GLU A 51 5.86 14.83 -22.94
C GLU A 51 5.80 13.38 -22.41
N PRO A 52 6.67 12.44 -22.85
CA PRO A 52 6.73 11.10 -22.26
C PRO A 52 7.04 11.08 -20.76
N ALA A 53 7.95 11.93 -20.29
CA ALA A 53 8.29 12.03 -18.88
C ALA A 53 7.12 12.58 -18.05
N ILE A 54 6.41 13.60 -18.55
CA ILE A 54 5.20 14.13 -17.91
C ILE A 54 4.16 13.03 -17.74
N PHE A 55 3.84 12.32 -18.83
CA PHE A 55 2.87 11.22 -18.80
C PHE A 55 3.29 10.11 -17.82
N GLY A 56 4.57 9.75 -17.80
CA GLY A 56 5.11 8.76 -16.87
C GLY A 56 4.95 9.18 -15.40
N ILE A 57 5.20 10.46 -15.09
CA ILE A 57 5.03 11.01 -13.74
C ILE A 57 3.56 11.04 -13.35
N GLU A 58 2.67 11.52 -14.22
CA GLU A 58 1.22 11.56 -13.95
C GLU A 58 0.66 10.17 -13.68
N LEU A 59 0.98 9.20 -14.54
CA LEU A 59 0.53 7.82 -14.37
C LEU A 59 1.06 7.21 -13.07
N THR A 60 2.33 7.45 -12.75
CA THR A 60 2.95 6.94 -11.52
C THR A 60 2.33 7.58 -10.29
N ALA A 61 2.12 8.90 -10.28
CA ALA A 61 1.46 9.63 -9.20
C ALA A 61 0.03 9.11 -8.97
N TYR A 62 -0.72 8.88 -10.05
CA TYR A 62 -2.05 8.30 -9.97
C TYR A 62 -2.04 6.89 -9.34
N LYS A 63 -1.14 6.02 -9.80
CA LYS A 63 -0.99 4.66 -9.26
C LYS A 63 -0.63 4.68 -7.77
N ILE A 64 0.31 5.53 -7.38
CA ILE A 64 0.74 5.70 -5.98
C ILE A 64 -0.45 6.14 -5.12
N LYS A 65 -1.20 7.16 -5.57
CA LYS A 65 -2.38 7.65 -4.83
C LYS A 65 -3.40 6.54 -4.60
N THR A 66 -3.75 5.79 -5.66
CA THR A 66 -4.75 4.73 -5.58
C THR A 66 -4.30 3.62 -4.64
N ARG A 67 -3.03 3.18 -4.74
CA ARG A 67 -2.47 2.13 -3.86
C ARG A 67 -2.39 2.58 -2.40
N MET A 68 -2.00 3.83 -2.14
CA MET A 68 -1.94 4.34 -0.77
C MET A 68 -3.31 4.34 -0.09
N ILE A 69 -4.37 4.70 -0.83
CA ILE A 69 -5.73 4.66 -0.32
C ILE A 69 -6.16 3.22 -0.03
N ASP A 70 -5.88 2.27 -0.93
CA ASP A 70 -6.21 0.85 -0.74
C ASP A 70 -5.53 0.25 0.50
N ILE A 71 -4.21 0.43 0.62
CA ILE A 71 -3.43 -0.02 1.77
C ILE A 71 -3.99 0.57 3.07
N ASN A 72 -4.29 1.87 3.08
CA ASN A 72 -4.83 2.53 4.27
C ASN A 72 -6.21 1.99 4.66
N ASN A 73 -7.09 1.74 3.69
CA ASN A 73 -8.41 1.16 3.96
C ASN A 73 -8.27 -0.25 4.56
N ARG A 74 -7.40 -1.08 4.01
CA ARG A 74 -7.15 -2.44 4.52
C ARG A 74 -6.53 -2.44 5.92
N LEU A 75 -5.67 -1.46 6.23
CA LEU A 75 -5.15 -1.26 7.58
C LEU A 75 -6.27 -0.89 8.57
N ILE A 76 -7.20 -0.02 8.16
CA ILE A 76 -8.37 0.33 8.96
C ILE A 76 -9.24 -0.91 9.21
N ASP A 77 -9.52 -1.71 8.17
CA ASP A 77 -10.32 -2.92 8.28
C ASP A 77 -9.70 -3.92 9.27
N ILE A 78 -8.39 -4.17 9.16
CA ILE A 78 -7.64 -5.03 10.10
C ILE A 78 -7.69 -4.46 11.52
N HIS A 79 -7.55 -3.14 11.68
CA HIS A 79 -7.59 -2.50 12.99
C HIS A 79 -8.97 -2.61 13.64
N GLU A 80 -10.05 -2.41 12.87
CA GLU A 80 -11.42 -2.58 13.36
C GLU A 80 -11.72 -4.03 13.72
N GLU A 81 -11.22 -5.00 12.94
CA GLU A 81 -11.37 -6.43 13.24
C GLU A 81 -10.68 -6.81 14.56
N LEU A 82 -9.49 -6.28 14.81
CA LEU A 82 -8.72 -6.51 16.04
C LEU A 82 -9.27 -5.79 17.29
N THR A 83 -10.03 -4.71 17.10
CA THR A 83 -10.54 -3.88 18.21
C THR A 83 -12.02 -4.09 18.50
N LYS A 84 -12.74 -4.84 17.66
CA LYS A 84 -14.11 -5.25 17.95
C LYS A 84 -14.15 -6.13 19.20
N PRO A 85 -14.97 -5.81 20.22
CA PRO A 85 -15.15 -6.68 21.36
C PRO A 85 -15.75 -8.01 20.90
N SER A 86 -15.15 -9.11 21.32
CA SER A 86 -15.71 -10.46 21.14
C SER A 86 -17.02 -10.56 21.92
N GLU A 87 -18.16 -10.62 21.23
CA GLU A 87 -19.47 -10.95 21.80
C GLU A 87 -19.59 -12.45 22.15
#